data_AF-A0A931E3F1-F1
#
_entry.id   AF-A0A931E3F1-F1
#
_cell.length_a   1.000
_cell.length_b   1.000
_cell.length_c   1.000
_cell.angle_alpha   90.00
_cell.angle_beta   90.00
_cell.angle_gamma   90.00
#
_symmetry.space_group_name_H-M   'P 1'
#
loop_
_entity.id
_entity.type
_entity.pdbx_description
1 polymer ?
#
loop_
_entity_poly.entity_id
_entity_poly.type
_entity_poly.pdbx_seq_one_letter_code
_entity_poly.pdbx_strand_id
1 'polypeptide(L)'
;MTTVRHRAQDPQPPHHLQPSGHHGLGDESSAALPYGLEQWIQAGPLRDDASTGAHRVVEPPGVAGGDHVPVGADAGARVASQSNAPLSRGDLVRAVKAPPKNGWRKVVHSVSGGRVNPGASRREQGWNSLQETIRTPLRGDYRIAVMSLKGGVGKTTTTVALGSVFAQARGDRVIAIDANPDFGTLAQRVAAPGPATIRDLLSASDTTRYAQVRAFTTQGLSRLEVIGSERDPAVSEAFSESDYRRAVDILQHHYNLILTDCGTGLMHSAMAGVLDLANTLVLVSSPALDGAQSASATLDWLTLHGYERLAANAVVVISSTASPKPAIDMDRLVEHFAARTKAVHVIPYDPHLAEGSVVDVDRVARSTRRAYEELAATVAGDFGAWHKHAAP
;
A
#
# COMPACT_ATOMS: atom_id res chain seq x y z
N MET A 1 -73.55 -27.10 -29.64
CA MET A 1 -72.44 -26.35 -29.02
C MET A 1 -72.06 -27.06 -27.74
N THR A 2 -70.99 -27.87 -27.77
CA THR A 2 -70.53 -28.65 -26.61
C THR A 2 -69.00 -28.61 -26.60
N THR A 3 -68.44 -28.00 -25.57
CA THR A 3 -67.01 -27.71 -25.40
C THR A 3 -66.29 -28.90 -24.75
N VAL A 4 -65.19 -29.38 -25.34
CA VAL A 4 -64.33 -30.44 -24.81
C VAL A 4 -63.11 -29.81 -24.10
N ARG A 5 -62.86 -30.25 -22.86
CA ARG A 5 -61.71 -29.83 -22.02
C ARG A 5 -60.46 -30.64 -22.36
N HIS A 6 -59.32 -29.96 -22.50
CA HIS A 6 -57.99 -30.57 -22.56
C HIS A 6 -57.43 -30.83 -21.15
N ARG A 7 -56.78 -31.98 -20.96
CA ARG A 7 -56.12 -32.45 -19.73
C ARG A 7 -54.60 -32.32 -19.88
N ALA A 8 -53.94 -31.79 -18.86
CA ALA A 8 -52.49 -31.56 -18.79
C ALA A 8 -51.70 -32.86 -18.50
N GLN A 9 -50.45 -32.90 -18.96
CA GLN A 9 -49.44 -33.94 -18.71
C GLN A 9 -48.36 -33.41 -17.75
N ASP A 10 -48.03 -34.18 -16.71
CA ASP A 10 -46.94 -33.92 -15.76
C ASP A 10 -45.57 -34.37 -16.30
N PRO A 11 -44.46 -33.68 -15.96
CA PRO A 11 -43.11 -34.12 -16.31
C PRO A 11 -42.45 -35.00 -15.24
N GLN A 12 -41.64 -35.97 -15.69
CA GLN A 12 -40.86 -36.92 -14.88
C GLN A 12 -39.55 -36.33 -14.30
N PRO A 13 -39.00 -36.89 -13.20
CA PRO A 13 -37.71 -36.49 -12.62
C PRO A 13 -36.51 -37.31 -13.16
N PRO A 14 -35.27 -36.78 -13.12
CA PRO A 14 -34.08 -37.50 -13.58
C PRO A 14 -33.41 -38.37 -12.49
N HIS A 15 -32.64 -39.34 -12.98
CA HIS A 15 -32.09 -40.51 -12.31
C HIS A 15 -30.88 -40.25 -11.39
N HIS A 16 -30.81 -41.04 -10.31
CA HIS A 16 -29.63 -41.25 -9.46
C HIS A 16 -28.64 -42.24 -10.09
N LEU A 17 -27.34 -41.95 -10.00
CA LEU A 17 -26.25 -42.92 -10.22
C LEU A 17 -25.34 -42.95 -8.99
N GLN A 18 -25.14 -44.15 -8.45
CA GLN A 18 -24.15 -44.49 -7.40
C GLN A 18 -22.81 -44.92 -8.03
N PRO A 19 -21.70 -44.89 -7.27
CA PRO A 19 -20.35 -45.07 -7.80
C PRO A 19 -19.80 -46.50 -7.64
N SER A 20 -18.91 -46.89 -8.53
CA SER A 20 -18.08 -48.11 -8.44
C SER A 20 -16.60 -47.70 -8.38
N GLY A 21 -15.87 -48.16 -7.37
CA GLY A 21 -14.41 -48.03 -7.29
C GLY A 21 -13.70 -49.34 -7.65
N HIS A 22 -12.46 -49.25 -8.16
CA HIS A 22 -11.27 -49.85 -7.53
C HIS A 22 -9.95 -49.55 -8.27
N HIS A 23 -8.97 -49.13 -7.45
CA HIS A 23 -7.50 -49.24 -7.45
C HIS A 23 -6.66 -49.35 -8.74
N GLY A 24 -5.68 -48.43 -8.81
CA GLY A 24 -4.34 -48.64 -9.35
C GLY A 24 -3.34 -47.69 -8.66
N LEU A 25 -2.30 -48.25 -8.04
CA LEU A 25 -1.19 -47.55 -7.39
C LEU A 25 -0.23 -46.95 -8.44
N GLY A 26 0.21 -45.72 -8.22
CA GLY A 26 1.27 -45.05 -8.97
C GLY A 26 1.73 -43.82 -8.20
N ASP A 27 2.93 -43.91 -7.65
CA ASP A 27 3.68 -42.86 -6.96
C ASP A 27 4.27 -41.92 -8.00
N GLU A 28 3.95 -40.62 -7.94
CA GLU A 28 4.82 -39.53 -8.41
C GLU A 28 4.29 -38.19 -7.87
N SER A 29 5.08 -37.58 -6.99
CA SER A 29 4.87 -36.24 -6.45
C SER A 29 5.10 -35.18 -7.53
N SER A 30 4.04 -34.82 -8.25
CA SER A 30 3.97 -33.56 -8.99
C SER A 30 2.77 -32.79 -8.47
N ALA A 31 3.04 -31.78 -7.64
CA ALA A 31 2.01 -30.84 -7.22
C ALA A 31 1.60 -30.02 -8.44
N ALA A 32 0.49 -30.41 -9.07
CA ALA A 32 -0.10 -29.68 -10.18
C ALA A 32 -0.35 -28.22 -9.76
N LEU A 33 0.17 -27.29 -10.56
CA LEU A 33 -0.06 -25.86 -10.36
C LEU A 33 -1.55 -25.54 -10.55
N PRO A 34 -2.11 -24.57 -9.81
CA PRO A 34 -3.48 -24.14 -10.01
C PRO A 34 -3.73 -23.69 -11.46
N TYR A 35 -4.90 -24.04 -11.98
CA TYR A 35 -5.38 -23.69 -13.31
C TYR A 35 -5.22 -22.17 -13.56
N GLY A 36 -4.40 -21.81 -14.54
CA GLY A 36 -4.14 -20.42 -14.92
C GLY A 36 -2.76 -19.87 -14.58
N LEU A 37 -1.87 -20.60 -13.88
CA LEU A 37 -0.47 -20.18 -13.66
C LEU A 37 0.49 -20.60 -14.78
N GLU A 38 0.19 -21.70 -15.47
CA GLU A 38 1.04 -22.30 -16.51
C GLU A 38 1.25 -21.38 -17.73
N GLN A 39 0.29 -20.50 -18.02
CA GLN A 39 0.37 -19.54 -19.13
C GLN A 39 1.22 -18.30 -18.82
N TRP A 40 1.58 -18.05 -17.56
CA TRP A 40 2.23 -16.80 -17.13
C TRP A 40 3.69 -16.95 -16.72
N ILE A 41 4.11 -18.15 -16.31
CA ILE A 41 5.52 -18.44 -15.98
C ILE A 41 6.42 -18.40 -17.25
N GLN A 42 5.82 -18.48 -18.45
CA GLN A 42 6.56 -18.47 -19.73
C GLN A 42 6.68 -17.08 -20.39
N ALA A 43 5.95 -16.06 -19.91
CA ALA A 43 6.02 -14.72 -20.50
C ALA A 43 7.05 -13.87 -19.75
N GLY A 44 8.29 -13.88 -20.22
CA GLY A 44 9.30 -12.91 -19.80
C GLY A 44 8.95 -11.49 -20.27
N PRO A 45 9.52 -10.43 -19.67
CA PRO A 45 9.34 -9.08 -20.16
C PRO A 45 9.89 -8.95 -21.59
N LEU A 46 9.07 -8.45 -22.50
CA LEU A 46 9.49 -8.03 -23.84
C LEU A 46 10.51 -6.90 -23.68
N ARG A 47 11.77 -7.18 -24.03
CA ARG A 47 12.83 -6.17 -24.16
C ARG A 47 12.88 -5.75 -25.62
N ASP A 48 12.64 -4.46 -25.87
CA ASP A 48 12.98 -3.85 -27.15
C ASP A 48 14.49 -3.62 -27.23
N ASP A 49 15.13 -4.23 -28.23
CA ASP A 49 16.52 -4.03 -28.59
C ASP A 49 16.73 -2.61 -29.15
N ALA A 50 17.54 -1.80 -28.47
CA ALA A 50 18.08 -0.57 -29.04
C ALA A 50 19.61 -0.53 -28.93
N SER A 51 20.22 -0.41 -30.11
CA SER A 51 21.64 -0.45 -30.44
C SER A 51 22.55 0.59 -29.76
N THR A 52 23.68 0.09 -29.27
CA THR A 52 25.06 0.63 -29.28
C THR A 52 25.30 2.10 -29.68
N GLY A 53 25.91 2.85 -28.74
CA GLY A 53 26.67 4.08 -29.00
C GLY A 53 27.67 4.33 -27.87
N ALA A 54 28.96 4.17 -28.16
CA ALA A 54 30.06 4.19 -27.20
C ALA A 54 30.45 5.62 -26.75
N HIS A 55 30.60 5.84 -25.44
CA HIS A 55 31.35 6.97 -24.90
C HIS A 55 32.36 6.52 -23.83
N ARG A 56 33.60 6.96 -24.06
CA ARG A 56 34.84 6.63 -23.36
C ARG A 56 35.02 7.58 -22.18
N VAL A 57 35.13 7.06 -20.95
CA VAL A 57 35.49 7.83 -19.75
C VAL A 57 36.99 7.65 -19.48
N VAL A 58 37.69 8.76 -19.25
CA VAL A 58 39.12 8.84 -18.92
C VAL A 58 39.25 9.12 -17.43
N GLU A 59 39.97 8.27 -16.70
CA GLU A 59 40.39 8.52 -15.31
C GLU A 59 41.73 9.29 -15.27
N PRO A 60 41.98 10.12 -14.23
CA PRO A 60 43.33 10.58 -13.93
C PRO A 60 44.01 9.69 -12.86
N PRO A 61 45.35 9.55 -12.92
CA PRO A 61 46.12 8.68 -12.04
C PRO A 61 46.46 9.37 -10.71
N GLY A 62 46.59 8.58 -9.64
CA GLY A 62 47.29 8.98 -8.42
C GLY A 62 48.70 8.41 -8.38
N VAL A 63 49.66 9.08 -7.72
CA VAL A 63 50.80 8.43 -7.04
C VAL A 63 51.42 9.35 -5.96
N ALA A 64 51.74 8.72 -4.81
CA ALA A 64 52.88 8.93 -3.87
C ALA A 64 53.07 10.30 -3.20
N GLY A 65 53.52 10.40 -1.95
CA GLY A 65 54.14 9.45 -1.01
C GLY A 65 55.03 10.26 -0.05
N GLY A 66 55.24 9.80 1.18
CA GLY A 66 56.17 10.45 2.11
C GLY A 66 56.03 9.99 3.56
N ASP A 67 56.86 9.02 3.94
CA ASP A 67 57.11 8.53 5.30
C ASP A 67 57.79 9.59 6.19
N HIS A 68 57.43 9.64 7.48
CA HIS A 68 58.38 9.97 8.55
C HIS A 68 57.98 9.27 9.87
N VAL A 69 58.96 8.57 10.47
CA VAL A 69 58.93 7.75 11.70
C VAL A 69 59.24 8.62 12.95
N PRO A 70 58.86 8.21 14.18
CA PRO A 70 58.59 9.09 15.32
C PRO A 70 59.69 9.12 16.39
N VAL A 71 59.71 10.14 17.26
CA VAL A 71 60.40 10.10 18.57
C VAL A 71 59.73 11.09 19.56
N GLY A 72 59.53 10.65 20.80
CA GLY A 72 59.71 11.54 21.96
C GLY A 72 58.49 11.79 22.85
N ALA A 73 58.45 11.11 24.00
CA ALA A 73 57.53 11.33 25.10
C ALA A 73 57.78 12.66 25.83
N ASP A 74 56.72 13.29 26.37
CA ASP A 74 56.79 13.85 27.72
C ASP A 74 55.40 13.98 28.37
N ALA A 75 55.40 13.87 29.70
CA ALA A 75 54.24 13.89 30.59
C ALA A 75 53.86 15.31 31.02
N GLY A 76 52.58 15.54 31.35
CA GLY A 76 52.20 16.58 32.30
C GLY A 76 50.94 17.39 31.99
N ALA A 77 50.17 17.62 33.06
CA ALA A 77 49.14 18.65 33.23
C ALA A 77 47.73 18.42 32.61
N ARG A 78 46.90 17.76 33.42
CA ARG A 78 45.43 17.88 33.40
C ARG A 78 45.03 19.34 33.64
N VAL A 79 44.44 19.98 32.64
CA VAL A 79 43.65 21.21 32.80
C VAL A 79 42.19 20.85 32.59
N ALA A 80 41.40 20.96 33.65
CA ALA A 80 39.96 20.79 33.62
C ALA A 80 39.33 21.92 32.79
N SER A 81 39.00 21.64 31.53
CA SER A 81 38.12 22.48 30.74
C SER A 81 36.69 22.27 31.24
N GLN A 82 36.19 23.17 32.10
CA GLN A 82 34.76 23.32 32.31
C GLN A 82 34.14 23.77 30.99
N SER A 83 33.63 22.82 30.22
CA SER A 83 32.84 23.11 29.03
C SER A 83 31.46 23.57 29.48
N ASN A 84 31.17 24.86 29.27
CA ASN A 84 29.80 25.40 29.26
C ASN A 84 29.01 24.69 28.15
N ALA A 85 28.35 23.59 28.49
CA ALA A 85 27.37 22.97 27.61
C ALA A 85 26.13 23.89 27.54
N PRO A 86 25.61 24.20 26.34
CA PRO A 86 24.40 24.99 26.21
C PRO A 86 23.23 24.24 26.85
N LEU A 87 22.46 24.94 27.69
CA LEU A 87 21.25 24.42 28.31
C LEU A 87 20.31 23.85 27.24
N SER A 88 20.16 22.53 27.22
CA SER A 88 19.21 21.85 26.34
C SER A 88 17.80 22.24 26.74
N ARG A 89 16.93 22.52 25.77
CA ARG A 89 15.51 22.84 25.99
C ARG A 89 14.77 21.74 26.77
N GLY A 90 15.32 20.52 26.80
CA GLY A 90 14.82 19.41 27.61
C GLY A 90 15.09 19.53 29.12
N ASP A 91 16.09 20.32 29.53
CA ASP A 91 16.45 20.51 30.94
C ASP A 91 15.62 21.63 31.61
N LEU A 92 15.04 22.54 30.82
CA LEU A 92 14.27 23.68 31.30
C LEU A 92 12.75 23.47 31.28
N VAL A 93 12.25 22.50 30.52
CA VAL A 93 10.82 22.25 30.40
C VAL A 93 10.48 20.90 31.00
N ARG A 94 9.97 20.93 32.23
CA ARG A 94 9.33 19.77 32.86
C ARG A 94 8.22 19.30 31.93
N ALA A 95 8.35 18.11 31.34
CA ALA A 95 7.35 17.53 30.45
C ALA A 95 6.02 17.39 31.21
N VAL A 96 5.11 18.34 31.02
CA VAL A 96 3.76 18.28 31.59
C VAL A 96 2.99 17.24 30.79
N LYS A 97 2.67 16.11 31.42
CA LYS A 97 1.82 15.07 30.82
C LYS A 97 0.54 15.73 30.28
N ALA A 98 0.24 15.51 29.01
CA ALA A 98 -0.96 16.06 28.39
C ALA A 98 -2.23 15.64 29.19
N PRO A 99 -3.21 16.53 29.35
CA PRO A 99 -4.43 16.23 30.11
C PRO A 99 -5.28 15.18 29.39
N PRO A 100 -5.96 14.27 30.12
CA PRO A 100 -6.75 13.18 29.55
C PRO A 100 -7.99 13.73 28.85
N LYS A 101 -8.23 13.32 27.60
CA LYS A 101 -9.29 13.90 26.76
C LYS A 101 -10.67 13.24 26.96
N ASN A 102 -10.72 12.02 27.49
CA ASN A 102 -11.94 11.20 27.56
C ASN A 102 -12.11 10.42 28.88
N GLY A 103 -13.37 10.07 29.20
CA GLY A 103 -13.75 9.12 30.27
C GLY A 103 -13.64 9.65 31.71
N TRP A 104 -13.74 8.75 32.70
CA TRP A 104 -13.69 9.08 34.13
C TRP A 104 -12.38 9.78 34.55
N ARG A 105 -11.30 9.59 33.79
CA ARG A 105 -10.01 10.23 34.02
C ARG A 105 -10.02 11.72 33.69
N LYS A 106 -10.79 12.14 32.68
CA LYS A 106 -11.08 13.56 32.42
C LYS A 106 -11.85 14.16 33.60
N VAL A 107 -12.82 13.41 34.15
CA VAL A 107 -13.60 13.83 35.32
C VAL A 107 -12.70 13.96 36.56
N VAL A 108 -11.80 13.02 36.82
CA VAL A 108 -10.84 13.12 37.93
C VAL A 108 -9.87 14.30 37.74
N HIS A 109 -9.37 14.51 36.52
CA HIS A 109 -8.54 15.67 36.20
C HIS A 109 -9.29 16.99 36.39
N SER A 110 -10.56 17.08 35.98
CA SER A 110 -11.37 18.30 36.14
C SER A 110 -11.77 18.54 37.59
N VAL A 111 -12.21 17.51 38.32
CA VAL A 111 -12.64 17.60 39.71
C VAL A 111 -11.46 17.89 40.65
N SER A 112 -10.25 17.40 40.33
CA SER A 112 -9.04 17.73 41.10
C SER A 112 -8.45 19.11 40.78
N GLY A 113 -9.09 19.90 39.89
CA GLY A 113 -8.55 21.19 39.43
C GLY A 113 -7.19 21.07 38.74
N GLY A 114 -6.93 19.94 38.06
CA GLY A 114 -5.65 19.64 37.42
C GLY A 114 -4.56 19.11 38.36
N ARG A 115 -4.83 18.92 39.66
CA ARG A 115 -3.85 18.40 40.63
C ARG A 115 -3.55 16.92 40.45
N VAL A 116 -4.51 16.15 39.93
CA VAL A 116 -4.35 14.72 39.64
C VAL A 116 -4.53 14.50 38.14
N ASN A 117 -3.42 14.32 37.44
CA ASN A 117 -3.42 13.88 36.05
C ASN A 117 -3.04 12.39 35.98
N PRO A 118 -4.03 11.47 35.90
CA PRO A 118 -3.75 10.05 35.74
C PRO A 118 -3.07 9.69 34.40
N GLY A 119 -2.89 10.66 33.51
CA GLY A 119 -2.31 10.49 32.19
C GLY A 119 -3.27 9.84 31.19
N ALA A 120 -2.88 9.88 29.92
CA ALA A 120 -3.57 9.15 28.85
C ALA A 120 -3.68 7.66 29.19
N SER A 121 -4.79 7.01 28.85
CA SER A 121 -4.93 5.55 29.02
C SER A 121 -3.93 4.77 28.14
N ARG A 122 -3.61 3.49 28.45
CA ARG A 122 -2.74 2.67 27.57
C ARG A 122 -3.26 2.63 26.13
N ARG A 123 -4.59 2.58 25.97
CA ARG A 123 -5.27 2.66 24.67
C ARG A 123 -5.06 4.01 23.99
N GLU A 124 -5.18 5.10 24.73
CA GLU A 124 -4.97 6.46 24.22
C GLU A 124 -3.49 6.73 23.90
N GLN A 125 -2.56 6.21 24.70
CA GLN A 125 -1.12 6.23 24.41
C GLN A 125 -0.80 5.43 23.14
N GLY A 126 -1.36 4.23 23.00
CA GLY A 126 -1.19 3.43 21.78
C GLY A 126 -1.79 4.11 20.54
N TRP A 127 -2.92 4.81 20.68
CA TRP A 127 -3.48 5.61 19.59
C TRP A 127 -2.62 6.83 19.26
N ASN A 128 -2.18 7.58 20.26
CA ASN A 128 -1.28 8.73 20.06
C ASN A 128 0.04 8.30 19.40
N SER A 129 0.62 7.18 19.82
CA SER A 129 1.84 6.63 19.23
C SER A 129 1.64 6.24 17.77
N LEU A 130 0.52 5.58 17.40
CA LEU A 130 0.22 5.32 15.99
C LEU A 130 0.10 6.62 15.19
N GLN A 131 -0.62 7.61 15.73
CA GLN A 131 -0.79 8.90 15.05
C GLN A 131 0.53 9.65 14.88
N GLU A 132 1.43 9.58 15.87
CA GLU A 132 2.79 10.11 15.78
C GLU A 132 3.58 9.41 14.67
N THR A 133 3.55 8.06 14.61
CA THR A 133 4.20 7.30 13.54
C THR A 133 3.64 7.64 12.16
N ILE A 134 2.31 7.68 12.01
CA ILE A 134 1.64 8.05 10.75
C ILE A 134 2.02 9.46 10.30
N ARG A 135 2.35 10.36 11.23
CA ARG A 135 2.76 11.75 10.97
C ARG A 135 4.27 11.94 10.81
N THR A 136 5.06 10.88 10.81
CA THR A 136 6.52 10.95 10.62
C THR A 136 6.83 11.79 9.37
N PRO A 137 7.68 12.83 9.48
CA PRO A 137 8.03 13.66 8.32
C PRO A 137 8.67 12.84 7.20
N LEU A 138 8.27 13.14 5.96
CA LEU A 138 8.81 12.51 4.76
C LEU A 138 10.00 13.32 4.24
N ARG A 139 11.04 12.64 3.77
CA ARG A 139 12.18 13.26 3.07
C ARG A 139 11.99 13.11 1.57
N GLY A 140 11.07 13.90 1.00
CA GLY A 140 10.63 13.80 -0.40
C GLY A 140 9.21 13.26 -0.51
N ASP A 141 8.90 12.59 -1.62
CA ASP A 141 7.69 11.80 -1.79
C ASP A 141 7.90 10.34 -1.38
N TYR A 142 6.81 9.64 -1.08
CA TYR A 142 6.83 8.21 -0.79
C TYR A 142 5.67 7.50 -1.49
N ARG A 143 6.02 6.44 -2.20
CA ARG A 143 5.19 5.76 -3.19
C ARG A 143 4.78 4.40 -2.69
N ILE A 144 3.47 4.18 -2.62
CA ILE A 144 2.85 2.95 -2.14
C ILE A 144 2.14 2.30 -3.33
N ALA A 145 2.62 1.15 -3.78
CA ALA A 145 1.90 0.32 -4.74
C ALA A 145 0.88 -0.55 -3.99
N VAL A 146 -0.39 -0.56 -4.40
CA VAL A 146 -1.42 -1.43 -3.84
C VAL A 146 -1.84 -2.43 -4.90
N MET A 147 -1.61 -3.72 -4.65
CA MET A 147 -1.73 -4.78 -5.66
C MET A 147 -2.56 -5.95 -5.16
N SER A 148 -3.14 -6.69 -6.11
CA SER A 148 -3.85 -7.95 -5.88
C SER A 148 -3.93 -8.72 -7.19
N LEU A 149 -3.70 -10.03 -7.16
CA LEU A 149 -3.83 -10.88 -8.35
C LEU A 149 -5.28 -11.35 -8.60
N LYS A 150 -6.20 -11.09 -7.67
CA LYS A 150 -7.62 -11.48 -7.77
C LYS A 150 -8.51 -10.24 -7.78
N GLY A 151 -9.46 -10.18 -8.71
CA GLY A 151 -10.50 -9.17 -8.72
C GLY A 151 -11.39 -9.24 -7.47
N GLY A 152 -11.85 -8.09 -6.98
CA GLY A 152 -12.84 -8.03 -5.90
C GLY A 152 -12.33 -8.31 -4.48
N VAL A 153 -11.02 -8.45 -4.26
CA VAL A 153 -10.45 -8.67 -2.91
C VAL A 153 -10.38 -7.41 -2.04
N GLY A 154 -10.86 -6.26 -2.53
CA GLY A 154 -10.87 -5.00 -1.79
C GLY A 154 -9.66 -4.10 -2.04
N LYS A 155 -8.83 -4.36 -3.05
CA LYS A 155 -7.65 -3.55 -3.39
C LYS A 155 -7.93 -2.05 -3.48
N THR A 156 -8.86 -1.64 -4.34
CA THR A 156 -9.27 -0.22 -4.51
C THR A 156 -9.81 0.36 -3.20
N THR A 157 -10.60 -0.42 -2.46
CA THR A 157 -11.10 -0.05 -1.14
C THR A 157 -9.96 0.19 -0.15
N THR A 158 -8.96 -0.69 -0.12
CA THR A 158 -7.75 -0.55 0.69
C THR A 158 -6.96 0.69 0.31
N THR A 159 -6.78 0.96 -0.99
CA THR A 159 -6.11 2.18 -1.47
C THR A 159 -6.79 3.43 -0.95
N VAL A 160 -8.11 3.53 -1.08
CA VAL A 160 -8.87 4.71 -0.63
C VAL A 160 -8.88 4.84 0.89
N ALA A 161 -9.10 3.74 1.62
CA ALA A 161 -9.15 3.77 3.07
C ALA A 161 -7.78 4.12 3.68
N LEU A 162 -6.70 3.51 3.18
CA LEU A 162 -5.33 3.80 3.60
C LEU A 162 -4.94 5.25 3.26
N GLY A 163 -5.19 5.68 2.02
CA GLY A 163 -4.93 7.05 1.59
C GLY A 163 -5.72 8.08 2.41
N SER A 164 -6.97 7.76 2.75
CA SER A 164 -7.82 8.63 3.57
C SER A 164 -7.33 8.72 5.02
N VAL A 165 -6.85 7.61 5.61
CA VAL A 165 -6.21 7.64 6.93
C VAL A 165 -4.98 8.54 6.92
N PHE A 166 -4.13 8.42 5.89
CA PHE A 166 -2.98 9.32 5.74
C PHE A 166 -3.41 10.77 5.56
N ALA A 167 -4.37 11.07 4.68
CA ALA A 167 -4.82 12.43 4.38
C ALA A 167 -5.50 13.12 5.58
N GLN A 168 -6.20 12.37 6.44
CA GLN A 168 -6.78 12.89 7.68
C GLN A 168 -5.73 13.09 8.78
N ALA A 169 -4.84 12.12 8.96
CA ALA A 169 -3.86 12.15 10.03
C ALA A 169 -2.76 13.16 9.75
N ARG A 170 -2.30 13.27 8.50
CA ARG A 170 -1.22 14.15 8.07
C ARG A 170 -1.75 15.52 7.62
N GLY A 171 -0.91 16.54 7.74
CA GLY A 171 -1.15 17.87 7.15
C GLY A 171 -0.66 17.98 5.70
N ASP A 172 0.08 16.97 5.23
CA ASP A 172 0.70 16.92 3.92
C ASP A 172 -0.29 16.43 2.85
N ARG A 173 0.05 16.64 1.57
CA ARG A 173 -0.82 16.25 0.45
C ARG A 173 -0.62 14.79 0.09
N VAL A 174 -1.74 14.08 -0.04
CA VAL A 174 -1.83 12.65 -0.35
C VAL A 174 -2.67 12.49 -1.62
N ILE A 175 -2.16 11.75 -2.60
CA ILE A 175 -2.87 11.43 -3.83
C ILE A 175 -2.91 9.91 -4.06
N ALA A 176 -3.99 9.42 -4.63
CA ALA A 176 -4.05 8.09 -5.22
C ALA A 176 -4.25 8.15 -6.73
N ILE A 177 -3.50 7.31 -7.46
CA ILE A 177 -3.54 7.15 -8.91
C ILE A 177 -4.23 5.84 -9.21
N ASP A 178 -5.17 5.86 -10.16
CA ASP A 178 -5.71 4.63 -10.75
C ASP A 178 -4.78 4.17 -11.87
N ALA A 179 -4.14 3.01 -11.71
CA ALA A 179 -3.28 2.39 -12.72
C ALA A 179 -3.92 1.12 -13.30
N ASN A 180 -5.25 1.04 -13.28
CA ASN A 180 -6.00 -0.03 -13.91
C ASN A 180 -6.32 0.30 -15.37
N PRO A 181 -5.88 -0.51 -16.36
CA PRO A 181 -6.24 -0.31 -17.77
C PRO A 181 -7.69 -0.72 -18.08
N ASP A 182 -8.30 -1.59 -17.28
CA ASP A 182 -9.59 -2.24 -17.58
C ASP A 182 -10.77 -1.57 -16.87
N PHE A 183 -10.86 -0.24 -16.91
CA PHE A 183 -11.85 0.59 -16.21
C PHE A 183 -11.58 0.84 -14.71
N GLY A 184 -10.98 1.99 -14.44
CA GLY A 184 -10.69 2.47 -13.10
C GLY A 184 -11.92 2.90 -12.28
N THR A 185 -12.12 2.28 -11.11
CA THR A 185 -13.22 2.60 -10.18
C THR A 185 -12.78 3.47 -9.00
N LEU A 186 -11.48 3.81 -8.91
CA LEU A 186 -10.90 4.48 -7.75
C LEU A 186 -11.58 5.83 -7.45
N ALA A 187 -11.75 6.68 -8.47
CA ALA A 187 -12.33 8.01 -8.29
C ALA A 187 -13.77 7.97 -7.74
N GLN A 188 -14.57 6.96 -8.14
CA GLN A 188 -15.96 6.79 -7.68
C GLN A 188 -16.05 6.43 -6.19
N ARG A 189 -14.98 5.84 -5.64
CA ARG A 189 -14.88 5.52 -4.21
C ARG A 189 -14.51 6.72 -3.35
N VAL A 190 -14.12 7.85 -3.94
CA VAL A 190 -13.68 9.05 -3.20
C VAL A 190 -14.68 10.18 -3.27
N ALA A 191 -15.21 10.47 -4.46
CA ALA A 191 -16.31 11.42 -4.66
C ALA A 191 -16.97 11.15 -6.02
N ALA A 192 -17.96 11.97 -6.39
CA ALA A 192 -18.41 12.03 -7.78
C ALA A 192 -17.21 12.43 -8.65
N PRO A 193 -16.74 11.57 -9.58
CA PRO A 193 -15.56 11.86 -10.37
C PRO A 193 -15.80 13.07 -11.27
N GLY A 194 -14.84 14.00 -11.29
CA GLY A 194 -14.78 15.04 -12.32
C GLY A 194 -14.43 14.45 -13.69
N PRO A 195 -14.50 15.26 -14.77
CA PRO A 195 -14.20 14.79 -16.12
C PRO A 195 -12.70 14.56 -16.37
N ALA A 196 -11.82 15.13 -15.55
CA ALA A 196 -10.39 15.10 -15.77
C ALA A 196 -9.76 13.73 -15.41
N THR A 197 -8.83 13.29 -16.25
CA THR A 197 -8.12 12.02 -16.13
C THR A 197 -6.60 12.22 -16.03
N ILE A 198 -5.87 11.14 -15.79
CA ILE A 198 -4.41 11.15 -15.84
C ILE A 198 -3.86 11.55 -17.22
N ARG A 199 -4.59 11.28 -18.30
CA ARG A 199 -4.18 11.71 -19.65
C ARG A 199 -4.25 13.23 -19.82
N ASP A 200 -5.25 13.86 -19.22
CA ASP A 200 -5.37 15.32 -19.22
C ASP A 200 -4.22 15.97 -18.46
N LEU A 201 -3.82 15.40 -17.32
CA LEU A 201 -2.63 15.84 -16.59
C LEU A 201 -1.36 15.72 -17.43
N LEU A 202 -1.18 14.59 -18.12
CA LEU A 202 -0.01 14.36 -18.97
C LEU A 202 0.04 15.31 -20.17
N SER A 203 -1.13 15.75 -20.65
CA SER A 203 -1.30 16.69 -21.76
C SER A 203 -1.28 18.16 -21.34
N ALA A 204 -1.21 18.44 -20.03
CA ALA A 204 -1.22 19.81 -19.51
C ALA A 204 0.02 20.60 -19.95
N SER A 205 -0.18 21.86 -20.32
CA SER A 205 0.90 22.76 -20.75
C SER A 205 1.73 23.33 -19.60
N ASP A 206 1.16 23.39 -18.39
CA ASP A 206 1.81 23.89 -17.18
C ASP A 206 1.40 23.04 -15.97
N THR A 207 2.40 22.43 -15.32
CA THR A 207 2.24 21.65 -14.08
C THR A 207 3.15 22.17 -12.97
N THR A 208 3.65 23.40 -13.10
CA THR A 208 4.68 23.97 -12.20
C THR A 208 4.18 24.32 -10.81
N ARG A 209 2.88 24.60 -10.63
CA ARG A 209 2.29 24.83 -9.31
C ARG A 209 1.14 23.88 -9.05
N TYR A 210 0.91 23.68 -7.75
CA TYR A 210 -0.12 22.77 -7.26
C TYR A 210 -1.53 23.12 -7.78
N ALA A 211 -1.86 24.41 -7.94
CA ALA A 211 -3.18 24.81 -8.43
C ALA A 211 -3.48 24.31 -9.86
N GLN A 212 -2.47 24.26 -10.73
CA GLN A 212 -2.61 23.70 -12.07
C GLN A 212 -2.81 22.19 -12.03
N VAL A 213 -2.04 21.48 -11.21
CA VAL A 213 -2.18 20.01 -11.07
C VAL A 213 -3.51 19.63 -10.42
N ARG A 214 -3.94 20.39 -9.41
CA ARG A 214 -5.19 20.17 -8.67
C ARG A 214 -6.43 20.23 -9.57
N ALA A 215 -6.37 20.94 -10.70
CA ALA A 215 -7.46 21.00 -11.68
C ALA A 215 -7.79 19.62 -12.29
N PHE A 216 -6.85 18.68 -12.26
CA PHE A 216 -7.00 17.33 -12.83
C PHE A 216 -7.37 16.26 -11.80
N THR A 217 -7.52 16.62 -10.53
CA THR A 217 -7.79 15.66 -9.45
C THR A 217 -9.18 15.86 -8.85
N THR A 218 -9.69 14.82 -8.20
CA THR A 218 -10.91 14.85 -7.40
C THR A 218 -10.53 14.67 -5.93
N GLN A 219 -11.05 15.49 -5.02
CA GLN A 219 -10.76 15.38 -3.58
C GLN A 219 -12.00 14.89 -2.84
N GLY A 220 -11.83 13.88 -1.99
CA GLY A 220 -12.87 13.35 -1.13
C GLY A 220 -12.98 14.05 0.23
N LEU A 221 -13.89 13.54 1.07
CA LEU A 221 -14.17 14.05 2.41
C LEU A 221 -12.94 14.00 3.33
N SER A 222 -12.04 13.03 3.12
CA SER A 222 -10.82 12.83 3.89
C SER A 222 -9.66 13.75 3.50
N ARG A 223 -9.84 14.61 2.48
CA ARG A 223 -8.79 15.33 1.74
C ARG A 223 -7.85 14.45 0.92
N LEU A 224 -8.15 13.16 0.79
CA LEU A 224 -7.48 12.32 -0.20
C LEU A 224 -7.83 12.85 -1.58
N GLU A 225 -6.81 13.14 -2.37
CA GLU A 225 -6.97 13.43 -3.79
C GLU A 225 -6.83 12.17 -4.62
N VAL A 226 -7.55 12.12 -5.73
CA VAL A 226 -7.50 11.01 -6.68
C VAL A 226 -7.42 11.55 -8.08
N ILE A 227 -6.58 10.92 -8.91
CA ILE A 227 -6.63 11.05 -10.35
C ILE A 227 -7.09 9.73 -10.96
N GLY A 228 -8.14 9.79 -11.77
CA GLY A 228 -8.73 8.62 -12.42
C GLY A 228 -8.04 8.28 -13.74
N SER A 229 -8.17 7.02 -14.15
CA SER A 229 -7.79 6.56 -15.49
C SER A 229 -8.75 7.09 -16.55
N GLU A 230 -8.29 7.10 -17.80
CA GLU A 230 -9.16 7.22 -18.97
C GLU A 230 -10.21 6.10 -18.96
N ARG A 231 -11.45 6.44 -19.29
CA ARG A 231 -12.59 5.51 -19.26
C ARG A 231 -13.20 5.28 -20.64
N ASP A 232 -12.80 6.06 -21.64
CA ASP A 232 -13.25 5.84 -23.00
C ASP A 232 -12.60 4.57 -23.59
N PRO A 233 -13.36 3.49 -23.85
CA PRO A 233 -12.84 2.28 -24.48
C PRO A 233 -12.33 2.51 -25.92
N ALA A 234 -12.71 3.63 -26.56
CA ALA A 234 -12.27 3.97 -27.91
C ALA A 234 -10.84 4.53 -27.93
N VAL A 235 -10.30 4.95 -26.78
CA VAL A 235 -8.90 5.38 -26.64
C VAL A 235 -8.04 4.12 -26.57
N SER A 236 -7.49 3.73 -27.73
CA SER A 236 -6.81 2.45 -27.94
C SER A 236 -5.42 2.32 -27.28
N GLU A 237 -4.85 3.40 -26.76
CA GLU A 237 -3.53 3.34 -26.12
C GLU A 237 -3.70 2.97 -24.64
N ALA A 238 -3.12 1.85 -24.21
CA ALA A 238 -3.09 1.47 -22.80
C ALA A 238 -2.22 2.46 -22.00
N PHE A 239 -2.54 2.69 -20.74
CA PHE A 239 -1.69 3.48 -19.84
C PHE A 239 -0.32 2.78 -19.72
N SER A 240 0.74 3.43 -20.20
CA SER A 240 2.07 2.84 -20.35
C SER A 240 2.97 3.05 -19.13
N GLU A 241 4.09 2.35 -19.07
CA GLU A 241 5.16 2.61 -18.10
C GLU A 241 5.65 4.07 -18.19
N SER A 242 5.89 4.57 -19.40
CA SER A 242 6.33 5.95 -19.63
C SER A 242 5.29 6.97 -19.14
N ASP A 243 4.00 6.71 -19.35
CA ASP A 243 2.93 7.55 -18.85
C ASP A 243 2.92 7.59 -17.31
N TYR A 244 3.07 6.42 -16.68
CA TYR A 244 3.15 6.34 -15.22
C TYR A 244 4.36 7.10 -14.67
N ARG A 245 5.56 6.88 -15.23
CA ARG A 245 6.78 7.58 -14.81
C ARG A 245 6.64 9.09 -14.95
N ARG A 246 6.07 9.58 -16.05
CA ARG A 246 5.81 11.00 -16.28
C ARG A 246 4.76 11.56 -15.32
N ALA A 247 3.70 10.81 -15.03
CA ALA A 247 2.70 11.22 -14.06
C ALA A 247 3.30 11.34 -12.66
N VAL A 248 4.08 10.34 -12.22
CA VAL A 248 4.79 10.39 -10.94
C VAL A 248 5.79 11.54 -10.92
N ASP A 249 6.49 11.83 -12.02
CA ASP A 249 7.43 12.95 -12.11
C ASP A 249 6.76 14.30 -11.89
N ILE A 250 5.54 14.49 -12.42
CA ILE A 250 4.74 15.67 -12.12
C ILE A 250 4.30 15.67 -10.66
N LEU A 251 3.73 14.56 -10.19
CA LEU A 251 3.05 14.48 -8.90
C LEU A 251 4.01 14.55 -7.70
N GLN A 252 5.23 14.02 -7.80
CA GLN A 252 6.22 14.03 -6.72
C GLN A 252 6.60 15.44 -6.24
N HIS A 253 6.46 16.44 -7.11
CA HIS A 253 6.72 17.85 -6.76
C HIS A 253 5.61 18.49 -5.93
N HIS A 254 4.40 17.90 -5.95
CA HIS A 254 3.22 18.49 -5.32
C HIS A 254 2.67 17.65 -4.18
N TYR A 255 2.86 16.33 -4.20
CA TYR A 255 2.33 15.40 -3.21
C TYR A 255 3.44 14.68 -2.47
N ASN A 256 3.29 14.53 -1.16
CA ASN A 256 4.27 13.84 -0.31
C ASN A 256 4.01 12.32 -0.28
N LEU A 257 2.75 11.91 -0.45
CA LEU A 257 2.37 10.51 -0.51
C LEU A 257 1.60 10.22 -1.80
N ILE A 258 2.07 9.23 -2.54
CA ILE A 258 1.48 8.79 -3.80
C ILE A 258 1.11 7.31 -3.64
N LEU A 259 -0.18 7.02 -3.65
CA LEU A 259 -0.69 5.65 -3.68
C LEU A 259 -1.02 5.28 -5.14
N THR A 260 -0.71 4.06 -5.55
CA THR A 260 -1.08 3.55 -6.87
C THR A 260 -1.99 2.35 -6.71
N ASP A 261 -3.27 2.50 -7.10
CA ASP A 261 -4.21 1.39 -7.20
C ASP A 261 -3.91 0.62 -8.48
N CYS A 262 -3.19 -0.49 -8.35
CA CYS A 262 -2.76 -1.26 -9.50
C CYS A 262 -3.93 -2.06 -10.08
N GLY A 263 -3.92 -2.37 -11.37
CA GLY A 263 -4.82 -3.37 -11.95
C GLY A 263 -4.64 -4.77 -11.35
N THR A 264 -5.40 -5.75 -11.84
CA THR A 264 -5.33 -7.14 -11.33
C THR A 264 -4.22 -7.99 -11.95
N GLY A 265 -3.54 -7.51 -12.98
CA GLY A 265 -2.42 -8.21 -13.64
C GLY A 265 -1.04 -7.64 -13.28
N LEU A 266 -0.05 -8.54 -13.17
CA LEU A 266 1.37 -8.17 -12.96
C LEU A 266 2.08 -7.80 -14.27
N MET A 267 1.51 -8.14 -15.42
CA MET A 267 2.12 -8.00 -16.75
C MET A 267 1.54 -6.84 -17.58
N HIS A 268 0.83 -5.90 -16.94
CA HIS A 268 0.33 -4.72 -17.63
C HIS A 268 1.45 -3.72 -17.91
N SER A 269 1.31 -2.95 -18.99
CA SER A 269 2.30 -2.00 -19.51
C SER A 269 2.83 -0.99 -18.49
N ALA A 270 2.05 -0.61 -17.48
CA ALA A 270 2.49 0.33 -16.45
C ALA A 270 3.23 -0.33 -15.26
N MET A 271 3.10 -1.65 -15.06
CA MET A 271 3.48 -2.30 -13.81
C MET A 271 4.99 -2.23 -13.53
N ALA A 272 5.84 -2.34 -14.55
CA ALA A 272 7.29 -2.21 -14.39
C ALA A 272 7.65 -0.85 -13.78
N GLY A 273 7.08 0.25 -14.30
CA GLY A 273 7.26 1.58 -13.72
C GLY A 273 6.72 1.71 -12.29
N VAL A 274 5.59 1.07 -11.98
CA VAL A 274 5.02 1.06 -10.62
C VAL A 274 5.96 0.36 -9.64
N LEU A 275 6.43 -0.84 -9.97
CA LEU A 275 7.29 -1.63 -9.10
C LEU A 275 8.67 -1.01 -8.91
N ASP A 276 9.25 -0.45 -9.98
CA ASP A 276 10.54 0.23 -9.92
C ASP A 276 10.51 1.48 -9.03
N LEU A 277 9.43 2.25 -9.10
CA LEU A 277 9.30 3.50 -8.35
C LEU A 277 8.74 3.29 -6.94
N ALA A 278 8.10 2.16 -6.64
CA ALA A 278 7.48 1.93 -5.34
C ALA A 278 8.51 1.85 -4.20
N ASN A 279 8.26 2.59 -3.12
CA ASN A 279 9.01 2.43 -1.87
C ASN A 279 8.54 1.19 -1.10
N THR A 280 7.24 0.90 -1.15
CA THR A 280 6.63 -0.26 -0.50
C THR A 280 5.49 -0.81 -1.33
N LEU A 281 5.24 -2.11 -1.14
CA LEU A 281 4.10 -2.82 -1.69
C LEU A 281 3.09 -3.12 -0.59
N VAL A 282 1.81 -2.88 -0.86
CA VAL A 282 0.67 -3.38 -0.08
C VAL A 282 -0.03 -4.44 -0.93
N LEU A 283 0.09 -5.70 -0.53
CA LEU A 283 -0.48 -6.84 -1.25
C LEU A 283 -1.80 -7.26 -0.60
N VAL A 284 -2.91 -7.09 -1.31
CA VAL A 284 -4.26 -7.35 -0.81
C VAL A 284 -4.72 -8.74 -1.22
N SER A 285 -5.16 -9.53 -0.24
CA SER A 285 -5.69 -10.89 -0.42
C SER A 285 -7.01 -11.09 0.32
N SER A 286 -7.83 -12.00 -0.18
CA SER A 286 -8.99 -12.52 0.56
C SER A 286 -8.55 -13.56 1.61
N PRO A 287 -9.37 -13.82 2.65
CA PRO A 287 -9.19 -14.91 3.61
C PRO A 287 -9.66 -16.24 3.01
N ALA A 288 -9.11 -16.61 1.85
CA ALA A 288 -9.46 -17.83 1.13
C ALA A 288 -8.18 -18.48 0.57
N LEU A 289 -8.23 -19.79 0.34
CA LEU A 289 -7.08 -20.57 -0.12
C LEU A 289 -6.54 -20.07 -1.47
N ASP A 290 -7.44 -19.80 -2.41
CA ASP A 290 -7.08 -19.29 -3.73
C ASP A 290 -6.47 -17.88 -3.66
N GLY A 291 -6.98 -17.02 -2.78
CA GLY A 291 -6.39 -15.71 -2.46
C GLY A 291 -4.98 -15.84 -1.90
N ALA A 292 -4.79 -16.74 -0.93
CA ALA A 292 -3.50 -17.01 -0.31
C ALA A 292 -2.46 -17.53 -1.31
N GLN A 293 -2.85 -18.48 -2.17
CA GLN A 293 -2.01 -19.01 -3.25
C GLN A 293 -1.63 -17.91 -4.24
N SER A 294 -2.60 -17.07 -4.65
CA SER A 294 -2.38 -15.97 -5.59
C SER A 294 -1.41 -14.91 -5.04
N ALA A 295 -1.57 -14.54 -3.76
CA ALA A 295 -0.67 -13.61 -3.10
C ALA A 295 0.74 -14.21 -2.93
N SER A 296 0.85 -15.49 -2.60
CA SER A 296 2.15 -16.18 -2.50
C SER A 296 2.87 -16.21 -3.84
N ALA A 297 2.17 -16.58 -4.92
CA ALA A 297 2.71 -16.57 -6.28
C ALA A 297 3.15 -15.16 -6.72
N THR A 298 2.45 -14.11 -6.27
CA THR A 298 2.86 -12.72 -6.53
C THR A 298 4.20 -12.41 -5.85
N LEU A 299 4.37 -12.82 -4.59
CA LEU A 299 5.64 -12.62 -3.87
C LEU A 299 6.79 -13.43 -4.48
N ASP A 300 6.52 -14.66 -4.93
CA ASP A 300 7.48 -15.50 -5.66
C ASP A 300 7.89 -14.84 -6.97
N TRP A 301 6.91 -14.36 -7.75
CA TRP A 301 7.16 -13.64 -9.00
C TRP A 301 8.02 -12.40 -8.79
N LEU A 302 7.69 -11.56 -7.80
CA LEU A 302 8.48 -10.37 -7.45
C LEU A 302 9.93 -10.75 -7.13
N THR A 303 10.11 -11.81 -6.35
CA THR A 303 11.45 -12.31 -5.98
C THR A 303 12.21 -12.78 -7.22
N LEU A 304 11.57 -13.53 -8.11
CA LEU A 304 12.20 -14.07 -9.32
C LEU A 304 12.56 -12.99 -10.37
N HIS A 305 11.94 -11.80 -10.28
CA HIS A 305 12.09 -10.73 -11.27
C HIS A 305 12.88 -9.51 -10.74
N GLY A 306 13.67 -9.68 -9.67
CA GLY A 306 14.58 -8.63 -9.17
C GLY A 306 13.95 -7.63 -8.20
N TYR A 307 12.74 -7.91 -7.70
CA TYR A 307 12.04 -7.11 -6.69
C TYR A 307 12.10 -7.76 -5.30
N GLU A 308 13.13 -8.53 -4.98
CA GLU A 308 13.27 -9.31 -3.74
C GLU A 308 13.12 -8.43 -2.51
N ARG A 309 13.74 -7.25 -2.52
CA ARG A 309 13.65 -6.30 -1.40
C ARG A 309 12.25 -5.70 -1.27
N LEU A 310 11.56 -5.45 -2.39
CA LEU A 310 10.19 -4.95 -2.37
C LEU A 310 9.24 -6.03 -1.85
N ALA A 311 9.43 -7.29 -2.26
CA ALA A 311 8.68 -8.44 -1.75
C ALA A 311 8.91 -8.67 -0.25
N ALA A 312 10.17 -8.63 0.21
CA ALA A 312 10.52 -8.79 1.62
C ALA A 312 9.95 -7.65 2.49
N ASN A 313 9.93 -6.42 1.96
CA ASN A 313 9.36 -5.25 2.65
C ASN A 313 7.85 -5.08 2.44
N ALA A 314 7.20 -5.96 1.67
CA ALA A 314 5.77 -5.85 1.41
C ALA A 314 4.97 -5.95 2.71
N VAL A 315 3.79 -5.33 2.72
CA VAL A 315 2.79 -5.48 3.77
C VAL A 315 1.59 -6.20 3.19
N VAL A 316 1.27 -7.38 3.73
CA VAL A 316 0.11 -8.15 3.28
C VAL A 316 -1.14 -7.67 4.03
N VAL A 317 -2.20 -7.42 3.28
CA VAL A 317 -3.51 -7.06 3.80
C VAL A 317 -4.48 -8.19 3.53
N ILE A 318 -5.01 -8.81 4.57
CA ILE A 318 -6.05 -9.83 4.46
C ILE A 318 -7.41 -9.13 4.68
N SER A 319 -8.12 -8.87 3.58
CA SER A 319 -9.41 -8.18 3.60
C SER A 319 -10.54 -9.17 3.86
N SER A 320 -11.11 -9.13 5.07
CA SER A 320 -12.13 -10.08 5.51
C SER A 320 -13.47 -9.86 4.81
N THR A 321 -14.19 -10.95 4.56
CA THR A 321 -15.53 -10.92 3.95
C THR A 321 -16.62 -11.06 5.02
N ALA A 322 -17.88 -10.83 4.65
CA ALA A 322 -19.02 -10.99 5.54
C ALA A 322 -19.24 -12.44 6.02
N SER A 323 -18.51 -13.42 5.47
CA SER A 323 -18.67 -14.83 5.81
C SER A 323 -18.28 -15.06 7.29
N PRO A 324 -19.18 -15.60 8.12
CA PRO A 324 -18.90 -15.84 9.54
C PRO A 324 -17.87 -16.96 9.79
N LYS A 325 -17.56 -17.77 8.76
CA LYS A 325 -16.51 -18.79 8.81
C LYS A 325 -15.54 -18.58 7.65
N PRO A 326 -14.29 -18.15 7.90
CA PRO A 326 -13.27 -18.19 6.87
C PRO A 326 -13.05 -19.65 6.45
N ALA A 327 -12.88 -19.89 5.16
CA ALA A 327 -12.65 -21.23 4.62
C ALA A 327 -11.26 -21.78 4.99
N ILE A 328 -10.40 -20.92 5.54
CA ILE A 328 -9.01 -21.20 5.89
C ILE A 328 -8.74 -20.79 7.34
N ASP A 329 -7.80 -21.48 7.96
CA ASP A 329 -7.24 -21.12 9.26
C ASP A 329 -6.48 -19.79 9.14
N MET A 330 -7.01 -18.75 9.80
CA MET A 330 -6.48 -17.40 9.72
C MET A 330 -5.12 -17.26 10.41
N ASP A 331 -4.87 -18.01 11.48
CA ASP A 331 -3.62 -17.92 12.22
C ASP A 331 -2.49 -18.48 11.36
N ARG A 332 -2.72 -19.64 10.73
CA ARG A 332 -1.78 -20.22 9.76
C ARG A 332 -1.55 -19.33 8.55
N LEU A 333 -2.60 -18.67 8.05
CA LEU A 333 -2.47 -17.75 6.92
C LEU A 333 -1.61 -16.53 7.27
N VAL A 334 -1.80 -15.97 8.47
CA VAL A 334 -0.98 -14.87 8.98
C VAL A 334 0.46 -15.32 9.18
N GLU A 335 0.70 -16.47 9.81
CA GLU A 335 2.04 -17.04 10.00
C GLU A 335 2.77 -17.24 8.67
N HIS A 336 2.09 -17.78 7.65
CA HIS A 336 2.64 -18.02 6.32
C HIS A 336 3.18 -16.73 5.67
N PHE A 337 2.42 -15.64 5.72
CA PHE A 337 2.86 -14.36 5.14
C PHE A 337 3.85 -13.60 6.03
N ALA A 338 3.70 -13.67 7.35
CA ALA A 338 4.61 -13.02 8.29
C ALA A 338 6.04 -13.56 8.20
N ALA A 339 6.23 -14.81 7.76
CA ALA A 339 7.54 -15.40 7.53
C ALA A 339 8.29 -14.80 6.32
N ARG A 340 7.60 -14.10 5.42
CA ARG A 340 8.13 -13.69 4.10
C ARG A 340 8.02 -12.19 3.82
N THR A 341 7.28 -11.47 4.65
CA THR A 341 6.91 -10.07 4.42
C THR A 341 7.13 -9.25 5.68
N LYS A 342 7.16 -7.93 5.56
CA LYS A 342 7.41 -7.03 6.68
C LYS A 342 6.33 -7.14 7.76
N ALA A 343 5.08 -7.28 7.34
CA ALA A 343 3.93 -7.31 8.23
C ALA A 343 2.69 -7.88 7.52
N VAL A 344 1.76 -8.36 8.33
CA VAL A 344 0.43 -8.80 7.89
C VAL A 344 -0.63 -8.06 8.71
N HIS A 345 -1.61 -7.47 8.03
CA HIS A 345 -2.75 -6.79 8.65
C HIS A 345 -4.05 -7.45 8.22
N VAL A 346 -4.85 -7.89 9.19
CA VAL A 346 -6.20 -8.39 8.93
C VAL A 346 -7.17 -7.22 9.03
N ILE A 347 -7.83 -6.88 7.92
CA ILE A 347 -8.86 -5.85 7.90
C ILE A 347 -10.22 -6.54 8.09
N PRO A 348 -10.97 -6.22 9.16
CA PRO A 348 -12.30 -6.79 9.38
C PRO A 348 -13.28 -6.39 8.27
N TYR A 349 -14.32 -7.21 8.09
CA TYR A 349 -15.44 -6.83 7.23
C TYR A 349 -16.12 -5.58 7.77
N ASP A 350 -16.41 -4.64 6.88
CA ASP A 350 -17.09 -3.40 7.19
C ASP A 350 -18.24 -3.16 6.20
N PRO A 351 -19.49 -3.04 6.68
CA PRO A 351 -20.64 -2.82 5.81
C PRO A 351 -20.52 -1.56 4.94
N HIS A 352 -19.99 -0.45 5.48
CA HIS A 352 -19.85 0.81 4.73
C HIS A 352 -18.88 0.64 3.57
N LEU A 353 -17.76 -0.05 3.79
CA LEU A 353 -16.78 -0.32 2.73
C LEU A 353 -17.32 -1.31 1.66
N ALA A 354 -18.21 -2.21 2.05
CA ALA A 354 -18.82 -3.20 1.18
C ALA A 354 -19.91 -2.62 0.26
N GLU A 355 -20.49 -1.45 0.57
CA GLU A 355 -21.54 -0.79 -0.23
C GLU A 355 -21.13 -0.49 -1.67
N GLY A 356 -19.83 -0.46 -1.99
CA GLY A 356 -19.38 -0.09 -3.34
C GLY A 356 -19.35 1.41 -3.58
N SER A 357 -19.76 2.22 -2.60
CA SER A 357 -20.01 3.65 -2.70
C SER A 357 -18.80 4.49 -2.25
N VAL A 358 -19.01 5.80 -2.12
CA VAL A 358 -18.02 6.74 -1.59
C VAL A 358 -17.60 6.32 -0.18
N VAL A 359 -16.29 6.16 0.03
CA VAL A 359 -15.69 5.81 1.32
C VAL A 359 -15.68 7.04 2.20
N ASP A 360 -16.33 6.91 3.36
CA ASP A 360 -16.35 7.91 4.42
C ASP A 360 -15.76 7.24 5.66
N VAL A 361 -14.52 7.63 6.01
CA VAL A 361 -13.76 7.05 7.12
C VAL A 361 -14.44 7.25 8.47
N ASP A 362 -15.30 8.25 8.61
CA ASP A 362 -16.03 8.49 9.86
C ASP A 362 -17.25 7.58 10.02
N ARG A 363 -17.73 6.95 8.93
CA ARG A 363 -18.77 5.90 8.94
C ARG A 363 -18.22 4.48 9.11
N VAL A 364 -16.92 4.29 8.92
CA VAL A 364 -16.24 2.99 9.10
C VAL A 364 -16.25 2.58 10.57
N ALA A 365 -16.48 1.29 10.83
CA ALA A 365 -16.47 0.72 12.17
C ALA A 365 -15.13 0.98 12.87
N ARG A 366 -15.17 1.21 14.19
CA ARG A 366 -13.97 1.55 14.98
C ARG A 366 -12.84 0.50 14.87
N SER A 367 -13.18 -0.79 14.77
CA SER A 367 -12.21 -1.87 14.58
C SER A 367 -11.52 -1.80 13.22
N THR A 368 -12.29 -1.57 12.16
CA THR A 368 -11.78 -1.44 10.79
C THR A 368 -10.93 -0.19 10.62
N ARG A 369 -11.40 0.96 11.13
CA ARG A 369 -10.61 2.20 11.17
C ARG A 369 -9.29 1.99 11.91
N ARG A 370 -9.32 1.31 13.05
CA ARG A 370 -8.12 1.00 13.83
C ARG A 370 -7.15 0.12 13.04
N ALA A 371 -7.63 -0.89 12.33
CA ALA A 371 -6.79 -1.76 11.51
C ALA A 371 -6.12 -0.98 10.35
N TYR A 372 -6.83 -0.04 9.72
CA TYR A 372 -6.23 0.86 8.73
C TYR A 372 -5.23 1.85 9.34
N GLU A 373 -5.46 2.34 10.56
CA GLU A 373 -4.48 3.16 11.29
C GLU A 373 -3.21 2.36 11.62
N GLU A 374 -3.33 1.08 11.98
CA GLU A 374 -2.19 0.19 12.24
C GLU A 374 -1.41 -0.16 10.96
N LEU A 375 -2.13 -0.39 9.85
CA LEU A 375 -1.54 -0.52 8.52
C LEU A 375 -0.77 0.75 8.13
N ALA A 376 -1.40 1.92 8.27
CA ALA A 376 -0.79 3.20 7.95
C ALA A 376 0.47 3.46 8.79
N ALA A 377 0.46 3.13 10.09
CA ALA A 377 1.64 3.26 10.93
C ALA A 377 2.77 2.30 10.53
N THR A 378 2.43 1.08 10.10
CA THR A 378 3.42 0.10 9.62
C THR A 378 4.12 0.59 8.35
N VAL A 379 3.35 1.16 7.42
CA VAL A 379 3.89 1.78 6.19
C VAL A 379 4.72 3.02 6.55
N ALA A 380 4.21 3.88 7.45
CA ALA A 380 4.91 5.10 7.86
C ALA A 380 6.21 4.86 8.63
N GLY A 381 6.40 3.66 9.18
CA GLY A 381 7.65 3.25 9.81
C GLY A 381 8.87 3.39 8.88
N ASP A 382 8.66 3.37 7.56
CA ASP A 382 9.74 3.50 6.57
C ASP A 382 9.98 4.95 6.13
N PHE A 383 9.13 5.91 6.51
CA PHE A 383 9.24 7.30 6.02
C PHE A 383 10.56 7.98 6.43
N GLY A 384 11.15 7.54 7.55
CA GLY A 384 12.45 8.00 8.02
C GLY A 384 13.64 7.29 7.38
N ALA A 385 13.43 6.15 6.73
CA ALA A 385 14.47 5.41 6.04
C ALA A 385 14.72 6.05 4.66
N TRP A 386 15.90 6.64 4.47
CA TRP A 386 16.29 7.17 3.17
C TRP A 386 16.37 6.03 2.15
N HIS A 387 15.36 5.91 1.30
CA HIS A 387 15.26 4.85 0.31
C HIS A 387 15.89 5.30 -1.02
N LYS A 388 16.97 4.63 -1.42
CA LYS A 388 17.72 4.82 -2.67
C LYS A 388 16.95 4.39 -3.94
N HIS A 389 15.62 4.43 -3.96
CA HIS A 389 14.81 3.86 -5.07
C HIS A 389 14.41 4.87 -6.15
N ALA A 390 14.73 6.15 -5.95
CA ALA A 390 14.88 7.07 -7.06
C ALA A 390 16.39 7.24 -7.31
N ALA A 391 16.96 6.36 -8.14
CA ALA A 391 18.18 6.76 -8.83
C ALA A 391 17.80 7.88 -9.82
N PRO A 392 18.64 8.92 -9.98
CA PRO A 392 18.39 10.02 -10.92
C PRO A 392 18.34 9.57 -12.38
#